data_AF-A0A855Y4Y6-F1
#
_entry.id   AF-A0A855Y4Y6-F1
#
_cell.length_a   1.000
_cell.length_b   1.000
_cell.length_c   1.000
_cell.angle_alpha   90.00
_cell.angle_beta   90.00
_cell.angle_gamma   90.00
#
_symmetry.space_group_name_H-M   'P 1'
#
loop_
_entity.id
_entity.type
_entity.pdbx_description
1 polymer ?
#
loop_
_entity_poly.entity_id
_entity_poly.type
_entity_poly.pdbx_seq_one_letter_code
_entity_poly.pdbx_strand_id
1 'polypeptide(L)' 'MSKVVTHNFYVGEKRVMFSEWYEPLSKEELQKRALIAVARGYGIPDTVVDSTGRMVKLGGEGADTE' A
#
# COMPACT_ATOMS: atom_id res chain seq x y z
N MET A 1 15.49 -7.00 -19.03
CA MET A 1 15.07 -7.47 -17.69
C MET A 1 13.86 -6.64 -17.29
N SER A 2 12.70 -7.23 -17.04
CA SER A 2 11.54 -6.49 -16.50
C SER A 2 11.87 -6.05 -15.07
N LYS A 3 11.87 -4.75 -14.81
CA LYS A 3 12.21 -4.20 -13.49
C LYS A 3 11.03 -4.40 -12.55
N VAL A 4 11.20 -5.21 -11.52
CA VAL A 4 10.16 -5.45 -10.50
C VAL A 4 9.92 -4.16 -9.70
N VAL A 5 8.66 -3.81 -9.51
CA VAL A 5 8.16 -2.72 -8.68
C VAL A 5 7.75 -3.29 -7.32
N THR A 6 8.47 -2.88 -6.27
CA THR A 6 8.19 -3.30 -4.89
C THR A 6 7.37 -2.22 -4.19
N HIS A 7 6.14 -2.53 -3.81
CA HIS A 7 5.24 -1.67 -3.06
C HIS A 7 5.38 -1.96 -1.58
N ASN A 8 5.89 -1.01 -0.79
CA ASN A 8 6.05 -1.12 0.66
C ASN A 8 4.88 -0.42 1.35
N PHE A 9 4.17 -1.14 2.22
CA PHE A 9 3.00 -0.66 2.94
C PHE A 9 3.39 -0.24 4.35
N TYR A 10 2.91 0.92 4.78
CA TYR A 10 3.24 1.54 6.06
C TYR A 10 1.99 1.84 6.90
N VAL A 11 2.11 1.65 8.20
CA VAL A 11 1.20 2.15 9.23
C VAL A 11 1.98 3.18 10.04
N GLY A 12 1.69 4.47 9.83
CA GLY A 12 2.58 5.57 10.23
C GLY A 12 3.96 5.39 9.61
N GLU A 13 5.00 5.30 10.44
CA GLU A 13 6.39 5.12 9.98
C GLU A 13 6.81 3.64 9.87
N LYS A 14 5.96 2.72 10.33
CA LYS A 14 6.30 1.29 10.40
C LYS A 14 5.94 0.59 9.10
N ARG A 15 6.93 0.00 8.41
CA ARG A 15 6.69 -0.91 7.28
C ARG A 15 6.09 -2.22 7.79
N VAL A 16 4.90 -2.58 7.32
CA VAL A 16 4.15 -3.77 7.77
C VAL A 16 4.08 -4.88 6.72
N MET A 17 4.17 -4.53 5.44
CA MET A 17 4.03 -5.49 4.34
C MET A 17 4.76 -4.97 3.09
N PHE A 18 5.10 -5.86 2.16
CA PHE A 18 5.49 -5.47 0.81
C PHE A 18 4.79 -6.35 -0.24
N SER A 19 4.71 -5.87 -1.47
CA SER A 19 4.16 -6.61 -2.61
C SER A 19 4.90 -6.27 -3.90
N GLU A 20 5.28 -7.28 -4.67
CA GLU A 20 6.11 -7.14 -5.88
C GLU A 20 5.30 -7.40 -7.15
N TRP A 21 5.44 -6.51 -8.13
CA TRP A 21 4.73 -6.54 -9.42
C TRP A 21 5.65 -6.12 -10.56
N TYR A 22 5.33 -6.49 -11.79
CA TYR A 22 6.08 -6.02 -12.95
C TYR A 22 5.71 -4.58 -13.37
N GLU A 23 4.59 -4.05 -12.84
CA GLU A 23 4.09 -2.70 -13.10
C GLU A 23 3.60 -2.05 -11.80
N PRO A 24 3.61 -0.71 -11.69
CA PRO A 24 3.04 -0.02 -10.54
C PRO A 24 1.54 -0.25 -10.44
N LEU A 25 1.07 -0.64 -9.26
CA LEU A 25 -0.36 -0.87 -9.02
C LEU A 25 -1.14 0.45 -8.96
N SER A 26 -2.41 0.39 -9.32
CA SER A 26 -3.37 1.48 -9.09
C SER A 26 -3.67 1.65 -7.60
N LYS A 27 -4.22 2.81 -7.21
CA LYS A 27 -4.61 3.08 -5.80
C LYS A 27 -5.62 2.04 -5.29
N GLU A 28 -6.59 1.64 -6.12
CA GLU A 28 -7.60 0.65 -5.77
C GLU A 28 -6.99 -0.74 -5.51
N GLU A 29 -6.05 -1.18 -6.35
CA GLU A 29 -5.33 -2.43 -6.15
C GLU A 29 -4.46 -2.41 -4.89
N LEU A 30 -3.82 -1.27 -4.60
CA LEU A 30 -3.08 -1.08 -3.37
C LEU A 30 -3.99 -1.13 -2.14
N GLN A 31 -5.18 -0.55 -2.19
CA GLN A 31 -6.18 -0.65 -1.11
C GLN A 31 -6.60 -2.10 -0.88
N LYS A 32 -6.92 -2.86 -1.95
CA LYS A 32 -7.23 -4.30 -1.85
C LYS A 32 -6.09 -5.09 -1.21
N ARG A 33 -4.85 -4.78 -1.57
CA ARG A 33 -3.66 -5.41 -0.97
C ARG A 33 -3.48 -5.03 0.49
N ALA A 34 -3.74 -3.77 0.86
CA ALA A 34 -3.63 -3.29 2.23
C ALA A 34 -4.54 -4.06 3.22
N LEU A 35 -5.70 -4.57 2.75
CA LEU A 35 -6.58 -5.44 3.55
C LEU A 35 -5.88 -6.72 4.03
N ILE A 36 -4.85 -7.20 3.32
CA ILE A 36 -4.06 -8.37 3.75
C ILE A 36 -3.27 -8.04 5.03
N ALA A 37 -2.74 -6.82 5.16
CA ALA A 37 -2.04 -6.39 6.36
C ALA A 37 -3.00 -6.29 7.56
N VAL A 38 -4.24 -5.83 7.32
CA VAL A 38 -5.30 -5.77 8.33
C VAL A 38 -5.67 -7.17 8.80
N ALA A 39 -5.91 -8.11 7.87
CA ALA A 39 -6.26 -9.49 8.20
C ALA A 39 -5.17 -10.22 9.00
N ARG A 40 -3.90 -9.79 8.86
CA ARG A 40 -2.76 -10.32 9.62
C ARG A 40 -2.52 -9.59 10.95
N GLY A 41 -3.35 -8.61 11.31
CA GLY A 41 -3.25 -7.86 12.56
C GLY A 41 -2.13 -6.83 12.61
N TYR A 42 -1.59 -6.39 11.45
CA TYR A 42 -0.51 -5.42 11.41
C TYR A 42 -0.97 -3.96 11.45
N GLY A 43 -2.27 -3.71 11.49
CA GLY A 43 -2.89 -2.38 11.39
C GLY A 43 -3.37 -2.08 9.97
N ILE A 44 -3.98 -0.91 9.78
CA ILE A 44 -4.51 -0.42 8.49
C ILE A 44 -3.42 0.42 7.82
N PRO A 45 -2.79 -0.04 6.73
CA PRO A 45 -1.80 0.77 6.04
C PRO A 45 -2.40 2.07 5.51
N ASP A 46 -1.79 3.21 5.85
CA ASP A 46 -2.20 4.54 5.39
C ASP A 46 -1.38 5.02 4.20
N THR A 47 -0.17 4.48 4.01
CA THR A 47 0.77 4.93 2.98
C THR A 47 1.44 3.75 2.27
N VAL A 48 1.64 3.87 0.96
CA VAL A 48 2.44 2.96 0.15
C VAL A 48 3.55 3.72 -0.55
N VAL A 49 4.77 3.20 -0.50
CA VAL A 49 5.91 3.72 -1.27
C VAL A 49 6.43 2.61 -2.16
N ASP A 50 6.46 2.85 -3.47
CA ASP A 50 7.01 1.88 -4.41
C ASP A 50 8.48 2.13 -4.76
N SER A 51 9.14 1.13 -5.35
CA SER A 51 10.56 1.21 -5.75
C SER A 51 10.84 2.16 -6.91
N THR A 52 9.81 2.77 -7.50
CA THR A 52 9.96 3.87 -8.47
C THR A 52 10.05 5.24 -7.78
N GLY A 53 9.82 5.29 -6.47
CA GLY A 53 9.79 6.52 -5.67
C GLY A 53 8.40 7.15 -5.59
N ARG A 54 7.37 6.50 -6.16
CA ARG A 54 5.99 6.99 -6.07
C ARG A 54 5.42 6.65 -4.69
N MET A 55 4.80 7.66 -4.08
CA MET A 55 4.09 7.56 -2.80
C MET A 55 2.58 7.68 -3.04
N VAL A 56 1.82 6.80 -2.41
CA VAL A 56 0.36 6.76 -2.49
C VAL A 56 -0.21 6.75 -1.08
N LYS A 57 -1.02 7.76 -0.74
CA LYS A 57 -1.82 7.77 0.49
C LYS A 57 -3.10 6.97 0.27
N LEU A 58 -3.32 5.95 1.10
CA LEU A 58 -4.49 5.08 1.09
C LEU A 58 -5.63 5.66 1.93
N GLY A 59 -5.31 6.37 3.02
CA GLY A 59 -6.27 7.12 3.84
C GLY A 59 -6.32 8.60 3.44
N GLY A 60 -7.51 9.17 3.28
CA GLY A 60 -7.68 10.62 3.05
C GLY A 60 -8.86 11.09 2.21
N GLU A 61 -9.62 10.21 1.54
CA GLU A 61 -10.88 10.56 0.88
C GLU A 61 -11.84 9.39 1.06
N GLY A 62 -12.88 9.57 1.89
CA GLY A 62 -13.94 8.58 2.11
C GLY A 62 -14.07 7.99 3.52
N ALA A 63 -13.43 8.56 4.56
CA ALA A 63 -13.77 8.24 5.95
C ALA A 63 -14.91 9.14 6.50
N ASP A 64 -15.74 9.68 5.61
CA ASP A 64 -17.04 10.26 5.94
C ASP A 64 -18.10 9.25 5.50
N THR A 65 -18.52 8.42 6.46
CA THR A 65 -19.85 7.84 6.43
C THR A 65 -20.30 7.82 7.88
N GLU A 66 -21.04 8.86 8.24
CA GLU A 66 -21.85 8.97 9.45
C GLU A 66 -22.75 7.73 9.65
#